data_AF-A0A7C2VCU1-F1
#
_entry.id   AF-A0A7C2VCU1-F1
#
_cell.length_a   1.000
_cell.length_b   1.000
_cell.length_c   1.000
_cell.angle_alpha   90.00
_cell.angle_beta   90.00
_cell.angle_gamma   90.00
#
_symmetry.space_group_name_H-M   'P 1'
#
loop_
_entity.id
_entity.type
_entity.pdbx_description
1 polymer ?
#
loop_
_entity_poly.entity_id
_entity_poly.type
_entity_poly.pdbx_seq_one_letter_code
_entity_poly.pdbx_strand_id
1 'polypeptide(L)'
;MTSSRQVGQNKELLIQHRGIAMNPGRSLHMAYPKPCGIIAILTDFGLEDPYVAAMKAVALDICPSTKIVDISHNIKSFDIETAALTLYMVYRYFPRGTIFVVVVDPGVGSSRRAITILSSNYIFVGPDNGVLFPSAKDDGIIAVKLVENDRYFRKPVSR
;
A
#
# COMPACT_ATOMS: atom_id res chain seq x y z
N MET A 1 -0.12 46.76 6.99
CA MET A 1 1.24 46.19 7.13
C MET A 1 1.15 44.95 8.01
N THR A 2 1.51 43.79 7.44
CA THR A 2 2.01 42.54 8.09
C THR A 2 1.14 41.86 9.17
N SER A 3 0.94 40.54 9.22
CA SER A 3 1.59 39.41 8.55
C SER A 3 0.74 38.16 8.79
N SER A 4 0.42 37.45 7.71
CA SER A 4 0.07 36.03 7.68
C SER A 4 1.24 35.19 8.22
N ARG A 5 1.07 34.48 9.35
CA ARG A 5 2.07 33.51 9.84
C ARG A 5 1.53 32.67 11.02
N GLN A 6 0.64 31.71 10.75
CA GLN A 6 0.37 30.62 11.73
C GLN A 6 -0.31 29.38 11.13
N VAL A 7 0.16 28.92 9.96
CA VAL A 7 -0.25 27.62 9.37
C VAL A 7 0.93 26.63 9.29
N GLY A 8 2.11 27.00 9.82
CA GLY A 8 3.37 26.32 9.54
C GLY A 8 3.88 25.26 10.52
N GLN A 9 3.29 25.06 11.71
CA GLN A 9 3.99 24.33 12.79
C GLN A 9 3.50 22.92 13.13
N ASN A 10 2.56 22.33 12.37
CA ASN A 10 1.99 21.01 12.71
C ASN A 10 2.43 19.84 11.78
N LYS A 11 3.62 19.88 11.17
CA LYS A 11 4.10 18.79 10.28
C LYS A 11 5.35 18.04 10.74
N GLU A 12 5.97 18.39 11.86
CA GLU A 12 7.27 17.79 12.26
C GLU A 12 7.25 16.93 13.53
N LEU A 13 6.11 16.80 14.23
CA LEU A 13 6.02 15.89 15.37
C LEU A 13 5.44 14.53 14.95
N LEU A 14 6.15 13.46 15.33
CA LEU A 14 5.85 12.03 15.17
C LEU A 14 6.34 11.31 13.91
N ILE A 15 7.66 11.21 13.72
CA ILE A 15 8.29 9.94 13.27
C ILE A 15 9.66 9.78 13.94
N GLN A 16 9.68 9.35 15.20
CA GLN A 16 10.87 8.70 15.79
C GLN A 16 10.49 7.26 16.11
N HIS A 17 10.79 6.33 15.20
CA HIS A 17 10.90 4.91 15.53
C HIS A 17 12.17 4.34 14.91
N ARG A 18 12.91 3.65 15.78
CA ARG A 18 14.32 3.27 15.72
C ARG A 18 14.59 2.22 14.62
N GLY A 19 15.76 2.30 13.97
CA GLY A 19 16.37 1.12 13.33
C GLY A 19 16.97 1.23 11.93
N ILE A 20 17.04 2.41 11.30
CA ILE A 20 17.71 2.55 9.99
C ILE A 20 18.82 3.59 10.12
N ALA A 21 20.07 3.16 9.92
CA ALA A 21 21.18 4.09 9.73
C ALA A 21 20.89 4.92 8.46
N MET A 22 20.47 6.16 8.66
CA MET A 22 20.24 7.11 7.56
C MET A 22 21.59 7.44 6.93
N ASN A 23 21.69 7.28 5.62
CA ASN A 23 22.84 7.78 4.88
C ASN A 23 22.83 9.32 4.98
N PRO A 24 23.90 10.00 5.45
CA PRO A 24 23.86 11.42 5.85
C PRO A 24 23.46 12.44 4.76
N GLY A 25 23.26 12.02 3.51
CA GLY A 25 22.89 12.87 2.38
C GLY A 25 21.46 12.68 1.83
N ARG A 26 20.63 11.79 2.40
CA ARG A 26 19.27 11.54 1.87
C ARG A 26 18.22 12.29 2.69
N SER A 27 17.62 13.33 2.12
CA SER A 27 16.42 13.97 2.67
C SER A 27 15.32 12.91 2.90
N LEU A 28 14.55 13.03 3.99
CA LEU A 28 13.39 12.18 4.29
C LEU A 28 12.39 12.11 3.11
N HIS A 29 12.27 13.20 2.35
CA HIS A 29 11.43 13.27 1.14
C HIS A 29 11.94 12.40 -0.01
N MET A 30 13.20 11.95 0.06
CA MET A 30 13.93 11.19 -0.94
C MET A 30 14.22 9.74 -0.47
N ALA A 31 13.75 9.37 0.72
CA ALA A 31 13.98 8.05 1.33
C ALA A 31 12.88 7.03 0.98
N TYR A 32 11.70 7.49 0.55
CA TYR A 32 10.56 6.63 0.23
C TYR A 32 9.94 7.02 -1.12
N PRO A 33 9.37 6.05 -1.87
CA PRO A 33 8.69 6.33 -3.12
C PRO A 33 7.47 7.22 -2.85
N LYS A 34 7.38 8.34 -3.56
CA LYS A 34 6.25 9.26 -3.47
C LYS A 34 5.06 8.67 -4.24
N PRO A 35 3.86 8.54 -3.62
CA PRO A 35 2.67 8.09 -4.33
C PRO A 35 2.37 8.94 -5.56
N CYS A 36 2.12 8.30 -6.70
CA CYS A 36 1.81 8.98 -7.97
C CYS A 36 0.30 9.17 -8.22
N GLY A 37 -0.54 8.76 -7.27
CA GLY A 37 -2.00 8.83 -7.38
C GLY A 37 -2.63 7.65 -8.14
N ILE A 38 -1.89 6.54 -8.31
CA ILE A 38 -2.40 5.28 -8.87
C ILE A 38 -2.43 4.22 -7.77
N ILE A 39 -3.59 3.56 -7.64
CA ILE A 39 -3.76 2.34 -6.86
C ILE A 39 -4.04 1.19 -7.83
N ALA A 40 -3.18 0.18 -7.81
CA ALA A 40 -3.34 -1.04 -8.58
C ALA A 40 -3.82 -2.18 -7.67
N ILE A 41 -4.93 -2.83 -8.01
CA ILE A 41 -5.61 -3.79 -7.11
C ILE A 41 -5.52 -5.22 -7.66
N LEU A 42 -5.15 -6.17 -6.81
CA LEU A 42 -5.14 -7.61 -7.09
C LEU A 42 -5.86 -8.37 -5.97
N THR A 43 -6.88 -9.16 -6.29
CA THR A 43 -7.65 -9.94 -5.29
C THR A 43 -8.07 -11.32 -5.79
N ASP A 44 -8.58 -12.15 -4.88
CA ASP A 44 -9.24 -13.44 -5.15
C ASP A 44 -10.77 -13.42 -4.91
N PHE A 45 -11.36 -12.23 -4.79
CA PHE A 45 -12.80 -12.01 -4.52
C PHE A 45 -13.75 -12.32 -5.69
N GLY A 46 -13.24 -12.46 -6.92
CA GLY A 46 -14.08 -12.43 -8.11
C GLY A 46 -14.73 -11.07 -8.35
N LEU A 47 -15.70 -11.05 -9.26
CA LEU A 47 -16.49 -9.84 -9.61
C LEU A 47 -17.97 -9.96 -9.28
N GLU A 48 -18.40 -11.11 -8.75
CA GLU A 48 -19.80 -11.36 -8.38
C GLU A 48 -20.15 -10.69 -7.04
N ASP A 49 -19.19 -10.66 -6.11
CA ASP A 49 -19.35 -10.08 -4.79
C ASP A 49 -19.01 -8.57 -4.75
N PRO A 50 -19.61 -7.80 -3.82
CA PRO A 50 -19.47 -6.34 -3.77
C PRO A 50 -18.12 -5.84 -3.22
N TYR A 51 -17.23 -6.72 -2.77
CA TYR A 51 -16.02 -6.32 -2.03
C TYR A 51 -15.07 -5.45 -2.84
N VAL A 52 -14.87 -5.77 -4.12
CA VAL A 52 -14.05 -4.96 -5.02
C VAL A 52 -14.64 -3.55 -5.16
N ALA A 53 -15.96 -3.45 -5.34
CA ALA A 53 -16.64 -2.16 -5.43
C ALA A 53 -16.49 -1.35 -4.12
N ALA A 54 -16.62 -1.99 -2.97
CA ALA A 54 -16.44 -1.36 -1.67
C ALA A 54 -15.02 -0.81 -1.47
N MET A 55 -13.98 -1.59 -1.82
CA MET A 55 -12.59 -1.13 -1.77
C MET A 55 -12.38 0.13 -2.62
N LYS A 56 -12.89 0.12 -3.85
CA LYS A 56 -12.76 1.24 -4.78
C LYS A 56 -13.51 2.48 -4.29
N ALA A 57 -14.74 2.31 -3.80
CA ALA A 57 -15.53 3.40 -3.27
C ALA A 57 -14.83 4.08 -2.07
N VAL A 58 -14.27 3.30 -1.14
CA VAL A 58 -13.52 3.84 0.00
C VAL A 58 -12.26 4.58 -0.44
N ALA A 59 -11.51 4.02 -1.40
CA ALA A 59 -10.32 4.68 -1.93
C ALA A 59 -10.65 6.05 -2.58
N LEU A 60 -11.74 6.10 -3.36
CA LEU A 60 -12.19 7.32 -4.03
C LEU A 60 -12.80 8.33 -3.06
N ASP A 61 -13.47 7.90 -1.99
CA ASP A 61 -13.95 8.79 -0.93
C ASP A 61 -12.79 9.50 -0.21
N ILE A 62 -11.73 8.76 0.12
CA ILE A 62 -10.53 9.30 0.78
C ILE A 62 -9.73 10.19 -0.17
N CYS A 63 -9.58 9.79 -1.44
CA CYS A 63 -8.81 10.52 -2.43
C CYS A 63 -9.48 10.50 -3.80
N PRO A 64 -10.41 11.45 -4.08
CA PRO A 64 -11.20 11.45 -5.31
C PRO A 64 -10.41 11.56 -6.61
N SER A 65 -9.19 12.07 -6.56
CA SER A 65 -8.31 12.20 -7.72
C SER A 65 -7.49 10.94 -8.03
N THR A 66 -7.60 9.90 -7.21
CA THR A 66 -6.87 8.64 -7.41
C THR A 66 -7.40 7.90 -8.63
N LYS A 67 -6.48 7.37 -9.44
CA LYS A 67 -6.78 6.44 -10.52
C LYS A 67 -6.67 5.02 -9.98
N ILE A 68 -7.70 4.21 -10.23
CA ILE A 68 -7.71 2.80 -9.84
C ILE A 68 -7.52 1.95 -11.09
N VAL A 69 -6.60 0.98 -11.01
CA VAL A 69 -6.34 0.00 -12.07
C VAL A 69 -6.47 -1.39 -11.48
N ASP A 70 -7.31 -2.22 -12.07
CA ASP A 70 -7.40 -3.62 -11.66
C ASP A 70 -6.33 -4.43 -12.38
N ILE A 71 -5.53 -5.17 -11.61
CA ILE A 71 -4.61 -6.18 -12.16
C ILE A 71 -5.41 -7.45 -12.45
N SER A 72 -6.09 -7.97 -11.43
CA SER A 72 -7.02 -9.09 -11.54
C SER A 72 -7.84 -9.21 -10.25
N HIS A 73 -9.06 -9.69 -10.36
CA HIS A 73 -9.87 -10.12 -9.20
C HIS A 73 -10.19 -11.62 -9.25
N ASN A 74 -9.69 -12.31 -10.27
CA ASN A 74 -10.05 -13.69 -10.59
C ASN A 74 -8.92 -14.67 -10.23
N ILE A 75 -8.10 -14.31 -9.23
CA ILE A 75 -7.16 -15.25 -8.64
C ILE A 75 -7.96 -16.35 -7.95
N LYS A 76 -7.55 -17.60 -8.10
CA LYS A 76 -8.16 -18.71 -7.38
C LYS A 76 -8.06 -18.44 -5.87
N SER A 77 -9.14 -18.67 -5.13
CA SER A 77 -9.19 -18.39 -3.70
C SER A 77 -7.97 -18.93 -2.96
N PHE A 78 -7.29 -18.03 -2.24
CA PHE A 78 -6.12 -18.30 -1.41
C PHE A 78 -4.86 -18.76 -2.16
N ASP A 79 -4.83 -18.65 -3.48
CA ASP A 79 -3.67 -19.00 -4.30
C ASP A 79 -2.62 -17.88 -4.26
N ILE A 80 -1.84 -17.87 -3.18
CA ILE A 80 -0.79 -16.89 -2.89
C ILE A 80 0.28 -16.90 -3.98
N GLU A 81 0.64 -18.07 -4.50
CA GLU A 81 1.70 -18.21 -5.51
C GLU A 81 1.26 -17.60 -6.85
N THR A 82 0.05 -17.93 -7.31
CA THR A 82 -0.51 -17.35 -8.54
C THR A 82 -0.67 -15.83 -8.40
N ALA A 83 -1.12 -15.33 -7.24
CA ALA A 83 -1.20 -13.90 -6.96
C ALA A 83 0.17 -13.22 -7.03
N ALA A 84 1.18 -13.79 -6.37
CA ALA A 84 2.52 -13.24 -6.34
C ALA A 84 3.15 -13.20 -7.74
N LEU A 85 2.98 -14.28 -8.52
CA LEU A 85 3.43 -14.33 -9.91
C LEU A 85 2.70 -13.31 -10.79
N THR A 86 1.38 -13.20 -10.65
CA THR A 86 0.55 -12.24 -11.40
C THR A 86 1.04 -10.81 -11.17
N LEU A 87 1.26 -10.44 -9.90
CA LEU A 87 1.82 -9.12 -9.57
C LEU A 87 3.22 -8.93 -10.17
N TYR A 88 4.09 -9.93 -10.01
CA TYR A 88 5.48 -9.89 -10.47
C TYR A 88 5.61 -9.69 -11.98
N MET A 89 4.68 -10.26 -12.76
CA MET A 89 4.65 -10.12 -14.21
C MET A 89 4.33 -8.68 -14.67
N VAL A 90 3.55 -7.91 -13.89
CA VAL A 90 2.98 -6.65 -14.39
C VAL A 90 3.50 -5.39 -13.70
N TYR A 91 4.00 -5.47 -12.46
CA TYR A 91 4.22 -4.27 -11.64
C TYR A 91 5.19 -3.26 -12.30
N ARG A 92 6.18 -3.72 -13.07
CA ARG A 92 7.18 -2.87 -13.74
C ARG A 92 6.59 -1.97 -14.84
N TYR A 93 5.41 -2.31 -15.37
CA TYR A 93 4.72 -1.48 -16.36
C TYR A 93 4.00 -0.28 -15.74
N PHE A 94 3.82 -0.27 -14.42
CA PHE A 94 3.16 0.83 -13.74
C PHE A 94 4.13 2.01 -13.52
N PRO A 95 3.62 3.26 -13.53
CA PRO A 95 4.41 4.42 -13.17
C PRO A 95 5.02 4.30 -11.78
N ARG A 96 6.25 4.79 -11.61
CA ARG A 96 6.90 4.90 -10.30
C ARG A 96 6.00 5.65 -9.33
N GLY A 97 5.95 5.19 -8.08
CA GLY A 97 5.05 5.69 -7.05
C GLY A 97 3.68 5.02 -7.03
N THR A 98 3.43 4.01 -7.87
CA THR A 98 2.18 3.23 -7.80
C THR A 98 2.10 2.48 -6.48
N ILE A 99 0.90 2.47 -5.89
CA ILE A 99 0.56 1.67 -4.72
C ILE A 99 -0.12 0.39 -5.21
N PHE A 100 0.49 -0.76 -4.97
CA PHE A 100 -0.10 -2.07 -5.22
C PHE A 100 -0.82 -2.56 -3.97
N VAL A 101 -2.11 -2.79 -4.07
CA VAL A 101 -2.94 -3.35 -3.00
C VAL A 101 -3.29 -4.78 -3.39
N VAL A 102 -2.81 -5.74 -2.62
CA VAL A 102 -3.06 -7.17 -2.84
C VAL A 102 -3.83 -7.74 -1.68
N VAL A 103 -5.00 -8.33 -1.97
CA VAL A 103 -5.85 -9.00 -0.99
C VAL A 103 -6.14 -10.41 -1.49
N VAL A 104 -5.19 -11.30 -1.22
CA VAL A 104 -5.30 -12.75 -1.41
C VAL A 104 -4.83 -13.38 -0.11
N ASP A 105 -5.77 -13.67 0.77
CA ASP A 105 -5.46 -14.07 2.14
C ASP A 105 -6.49 -15.05 2.72
N PRO A 106 -6.10 -16.32 3.00
CA PRO A 106 -6.96 -17.25 3.72
C PRO A 106 -7.24 -16.84 5.18
N GLY A 107 -6.52 -15.83 5.69
CA GLY A 107 -6.65 -15.29 7.03
C GLY A 107 -7.35 -13.93 7.10
N VAL A 108 -8.11 -13.51 6.09
CA VAL A 108 -8.93 -12.29 6.20
C VAL A 108 -9.82 -12.34 7.45
N GLY A 109 -9.92 -11.23 8.19
CA GLY A 109 -10.68 -11.15 9.45
C GLY A 109 -10.01 -11.82 10.66
N SER A 110 -8.85 -12.46 10.48
CA SER A 110 -8.09 -13.11 11.57
C SER A 110 -7.00 -12.20 12.17
N SER A 111 -6.10 -12.77 12.97
CA SER A 111 -4.93 -12.06 13.54
C SER A 111 -3.84 -11.76 12.51
N ARG A 112 -3.99 -12.16 11.24
CA ARG A 112 -2.97 -11.92 10.20
C ARG A 112 -2.85 -10.43 9.92
N ARG A 113 -1.64 -9.92 10.11
CA ARG A 113 -1.34 -8.48 10.02
C ARG A 113 -1.23 -8.06 8.56
N ALA A 114 -1.85 -6.94 8.21
CA ALA A 114 -1.54 -6.25 6.98
C ALA A 114 -0.17 -5.54 7.12
N ILE A 115 0.63 -5.62 6.06
CA ILE A 115 1.93 -4.97 5.96
C ILE A 115 1.96 -3.99 4.80
N THR A 116 2.88 -3.03 4.90
CA THR A 116 3.31 -2.17 3.81
C THR A 116 4.79 -2.38 3.56
N ILE A 117 5.17 -2.67 2.32
CA ILE A 117 6.56 -2.72 1.87
C ILE A 117 6.84 -1.49 1.00
N LEU A 118 7.85 -0.72 1.39
CA LEU A 118 8.36 0.40 0.62
C LEU A 118 9.58 -0.09 -0.13
N SER A 119 9.57 -0.01 -1.45
CA SER A 119 10.69 -0.39 -2.33
C SER A 119 11.26 0.83 -3.05
N SER A 120 12.26 0.64 -3.91
CA SER A 120 12.92 1.73 -4.64
C SER A 120 11.96 2.65 -5.38
N ASN A 121 10.96 2.09 -6.03
CA ASN A 121 10.04 2.80 -6.90
C ASN A 121 8.57 2.67 -6.49
N TYR A 122 8.19 1.70 -5.68
CA TYR A 122 6.79 1.34 -5.47
C TYR A 122 6.42 1.12 -3.99
N ILE A 123 5.12 1.08 -3.74
CA ILE A 123 4.56 0.79 -2.42
C ILE A 123 3.69 -0.45 -2.59
N PHE A 124 3.91 -1.47 -1.76
CA PHE A 124 3.12 -2.69 -1.77
C PHE A 124 2.37 -2.82 -0.44
N VAL A 125 1.08 -3.08 -0.49
CA VAL A 125 0.20 -3.21 0.68
C VAL A 125 -0.56 -4.53 0.55
N GLY A 126 -0.59 -5.31 1.62
CA GLY A 126 -1.25 -6.61 1.60
C GLY A 126 -0.93 -7.47 2.83
N PRO A 127 -1.36 -8.74 2.83
CA PRO A 127 -1.14 -9.66 3.94
C PRO A 127 0.34 -10.05 4.10
N ASP A 128 0.75 -10.28 5.34
CA ASP A 128 2.06 -10.87 5.70
C ASP A 128 2.07 -12.38 5.45
N ASN A 129 1.94 -12.79 4.18
CA ASN A 129 1.91 -14.19 3.74
C ASN A 129 2.84 -14.50 2.55
N GLY A 130 3.69 -13.54 2.17
CA GLY A 130 4.65 -13.68 1.09
C GLY A 130 4.17 -13.20 -0.28
N VAL A 131 2.87 -12.87 -0.46
CA VAL A 131 2.32 -12.49 -1.78
C VAL A 131 3.02 -11.28 -2.41
N LEU A 132 3.53 -10.35 -1.59
CA LEU A 132 4.19 -9.12 -2.05
C LEU A 132 5.68 -9.32 -2.36
N PHE A 133 6.27 -10.41 -1.87
CA PHE A 133 7.72 -10.55 -1.76
C PHE A 133 8.45 -10.55 -3.12
N PRO A 134 8.02 -11.29 -4.15
CA PRO A 134 8.77 -11.34 -5.42
C PRO A 134 8.93 -9.96 -6.07
N SER A 135 7.85 -9.20 -6.18
CA SER A 135 7.86 -7.86 -6.79
C SER A 135 8.61 -6.84 -5.94
N ALA A 136 8.40 -6.86 -4.63
CA ALA A 136 9.07 -5.92 -3.73
C ALA A 136 10.57 -6.18 -3.63
N LYS A 137 10.98 -7.46 -3.60
CA LYS A 137 12.39 -7.88 -3.61
C LYS A 137 13.08 -7.44 -4.90
N ASP A 138 12.44 -7.68 -6.05
CA ASP A 138 13.02 -7.33 -7.33
C ASP A 138 13.18 -5.81 -7.51
N ASP A 139 12.20 -5.02 -7.06
CA ASP A 139 12.32 -3.56 -7.08
C ASP A 139 13.33 -3.01 -6.05
N GLY A 140 13.71 -3.80 -5.05
CA GLY A 140 14.63 -3.42 -3.98
C GLY A 140 13.91 -2.84 -2.75
N ILE A 141 13.76 -3.68 -1.72
CA ILE A 141 13.08 -3.32 -0.47
C ILE A 141 13.90 -2.28 0.31
N ILE A 142 13.23 -1.20 0.73
CA ILE A 142 13.77 -0.16 1.62
C ILE A 142 13.30 -0.38 3.05
N ALA A 143 12.01 -0.66 3.25
CA ALA A 143 11.42 -0.84 4.58
C ALA A 143 10.15 -1.69 4.53
N VAL A 144 9.85 -2.35 5.65
CA VAL A 144 8.59 -3.06 5.89
C VAL A 144 7.95 -2.48 7.15
N LYS A 145 6.65 -2.21 7.10
CA LYS A 145 5.88 -1.63 8.21
C LYS A 145 4.60 -2.41 8.43
N LEU A 146 4.18 -2.52 9.69
CA LEU A 146 2.87 -3.03 10.05
C LEU A 146 1.81 -1.95 9.84
N VAL A 147 0.64 -2.35 9.35
CA VAL A 147 -0.54 -1.48 9.27
C VAL A 147 -1.29 -1.61 10.60
N GLU A 148 -0.95 -0.77 11.57
CA GLU A 148 -1.47 -0.82 12.95
C GLU A 148 -2.01 0.53 13.45
N ASN A 149 -1.92 1.58 12.63
CA ASN A 149 -2.38 2.90 13.03
C ASN A 149 -3.89 3.05 12.82
N ASP A 150 -4.64 2.83 13.90
CA ASP A 150 -6.12 2.91 13.98
C ASP A 150 -6.75 4.17 13.39
N ARG A 151 -6.00 5.27 13.27
CA ARG A 151 -6.51 6.51 12.65
C ARG A 151 -6.86 6.32 11.17
N TYR A 152 -6.19 5.40 10.49
CA TYR A 152 -6.40 5.13 9.06
C TYR A 152 -7.44 4.04 8.81
N PHE A 153 -7.96 3.41 9.85
CA PHE A 153 -8.92 2.32 9.74
C PHE A 153 -10.32 2.90 9.64
N ARG A 154 -11.08 2.46 8.63
CA ARG A 154 -12.51 2.77 8.56
C ARG A 154 -13.20 2.11 9.76
N LYS A 155 -14.05 2.86 10.45
CA LYS A 155 -14.81 2.37 11.62
C LYS A 155 -16.28 2.19 11.25
N PRO A 156 -16.91 1.04 11.58
CA PRO A 156 -16.30 -0.14 12.20
C PRO A 156 -15.41 -0.93 11.22
N VAL A 157 -14.42 -1.64 11.77
CA VAL A 157 -13.60 -2.59 11.00
C VAL A 157 -14.41 -3.88 10.85
N SER A 158 -14.60 -4.35 9.61
CA SER A 158 -15.25 -5.64 9.34
C SER A 158 -14.48 -6.77 10.02
N ARG A 159 -15.20 -7.66 10.71
CA ARG A 159 -14.66 -8.87 11.33
C ARG A 159 -14.94 -10.07 10.45
#